data_AF-A0A927PEP4-F1
#
_entry.id   AF-A0A927PEP4-F1
#
_cell.length_a   1.000
_cell.length_b   1.000
_cell.length_c   1.000
_cell.angle_alpha   90.00
_cell.angle_beta   90.00
_cell.angle_gamma   90.00
#
_symmetry.space_group_name_H-M   'P 1'
#
loop_
_entity.id
_entity.type
_entity.pdbx_description
1 polymer ?
#
loop_
_entity_poly.entity_id
_entity_poly.type
_entity_poly.pdbx_seq_one_letter_code
_entity_poly.pdbx_strand_id
1 'polypeptide(L)' 'MMKWVCKICGYVHEGPEAPEKCPICKAPAEKFAKQEGEKVWAAEHVVGVAQGVDQRIIDGLRENFNGECSEVGMYL' A
#
# COMPACT_ATOMS: atom_id res chain seq x y z
N MET A 1 -1.76 -22.42 9.89
CA MET A 1 -0.83 -21.65 10.75
C MET A 1 -1.19 -20.18 10.59
N MET A 2 -1.47 -19.44 11.67
CA MET A 2 -1.83 -18.02 11.56
C MET A 2 -0.57 -17.18 11.33
N LYS A 3 -0.69 -16.15 10.50
CA LYS A 3 0.38 -15.19 10.22
C LYS A 3 -0.04 -13.82 10.69
N TRP A 4 0.88 -13.12 11.35
CA TRP A 4 0.68 -11.77 11.85
C TRP A 4 1.71 -10.85 11.22
N VAL A 5 1.26 -9.84 10.50
CA VAL A 5 2.12 -8.88 9.79
C VAL A 5 2.15 -7.57 10.55
N CYS A 6 3.36 -7.11 10.90
CA CYS A 6 3.55 -5.80 11.49
C CYS A 6 3.26 -4.72 10.44
N LYS A 7 2.25 -3.87 10.67
CA LYS A 7 1.88 -2.77 9.75
C LYS A 7 2.90 -1.64 9.67
N ILE A 8 3.91 -1.63 10.55
CA ILE A 8 4.94 -0.60 10.60
C ILE A 8 6.15 -0.96 9.73
N CYS A 9 6.61 -2.21 9.80
CA CYS A 9 7.86 -2.64 9.15
C CYS A 9 7.72 -3.87 8.27
N GLY A 10 6.54 -4.50 8.20
CA GLY A 10 6.29 -5.69 7.39
C GLY A 10 6.77 -7.02 7.98
N TYR A 11 7.34 -7.04 9.20
CA TYR A 11 7.74 -8.30 9.85
C TYR A 11 6.56 -9.27 9.98
N VAL A 12 6.78 -10.53 9.58
CA VAL A 12 5.78 -11.60 9.63
C VAL A 12 6.11 -12.56 10.79
N HIS A 13 5.16 -12.73 11.70
CA HIS A 13 5.20 -13.71 12.78
C HIS A 13 4.26 -14.88 12.46
N GLU A 14 4.76 -16.12 12.55
CA GLU A 14 3.97 -17.34 12.37
C GLU A 14 3.68 -17.96 13.74
N GLY A 15 2.43 -17.92 14.17
CA GLY A 15 2.05 -18.31 15.54
C GLY A 15 0.56 -18.10 15.81
N PRO A 16 0.03 -18.65 16.91
CA PRO A 16 -1.39 -18.50 17.26
C PRO A 16 -1.77 -17.04 17.54
N GLU A 17 -0.85 -16.23 18.06
CA GLU A 17 -1.07 -14.85 18.47
C GLU A 17 0.08 -13.94 18.02
N ALA A 18 -0.16 -12.63 17.92
CA ALA A 18 0.89 -11.65 17.62
C ALA A 18 1.82 -11.46 18.82
N PRO A 19 3.13 -11.20 18.61
CA PRO A 19 4.05 -10.93 19.71
C PRO A 19 3.73 -9.59 20.39
N GLU A 20 3.98 -9.48 21.70
CA GLU A 20 3.75 -8.25 22.49
C GLU A 20 4.46 -7.02 21.90
N LYS A 21 5.67 -7.23 21.36
CA LYS A 21 6.46 -6.22 20.66
C LYS A 21 7.07 -6.81 19.40
N CYS A 22 7.04 -6.04 18.32
CA CYS A 22 7.73 -6.40 17.08
C CYS A 22 9.24 -6.51 17.32
N PRO A 23 9.90 -7.62 16.95
CA PRO A 23 11.34 -7.80 17.16
C PRO A 23 12.20 -6.86 16.29
N ILE A 24 11.63 -6.32 15.21
CA ILE A 24 12.35 -5.43 14.27
C ILE A 24 12.18 -3.97 14.67
N CYS A 25 10.95 -3.47 14.73
CA CYS A 25 10.67 -2.04 14.96
C CYS A 25 10.18 -1.70 16.37
N LYS A 26 10.03 -2.70 17.25
CA LYS A 26 9.55 -2.54 18.64
C LYS A 26 8.12 -2.00 18.79
N ALA A 27 7.36 -1.91 17.70
CA ALA A 27 5.95 -1.54 17.73
C ALA A 27 5.12 -2.52 18.58
N PRO A 28 4.09 -2.06 19.30
CA PRO A 28 3.25 -2.91 20.14
C PRO A 28 2.38 -3.88 19.33
N ALA A 29 1.89 -4.94 19.98
CA ALA A 29 1.05 -5.98 19.37
C ALA A 29 -0.17 -5.44 18.59
N GLU A 30 -0.76 -4.32 19.02
CA GLU A 30 -1.87 -3.65 18.33
C GLU A 30 -1.56 -3.24 16.88
N LYS A 31 -0.28 -3.14 16.51
CA LYS A 31 0.16 -2.79 15.15
C LYS A 31 0.31 -4.03 14.25
N PHE A 32 0.05 -5.23 14.75
CA PHE A 32 -0.01 -6.43 13.93
C PHE A 32 -1.41 -6.64 13.34
N ALA A 33 -1.47 -6.98 12.06
CA ALA A 33 -2.69 -7.51 11.43
C ALA A 33 -2.55 -9.01 11.21
N LYS A 34 -3.61 -9.75 11.50
CA LYS A 34 -3.72 -11.13 11.08
C LYS A 34 -3.87 -11.17 9.55
N GLN A 35 -2.99 -11.92 8.90
CA GLN A 35 -3.05 -12.13 7.46
C GLN A 35 -4.06 -13.25 7.19
N GLU A 36 -5.29 -12.84 6.90
CA GLU A 36 -6.40 -13.71 6.48
C GLU A 36 -6.68 -13.46 4.99
N GLY A 37 -6.80 -14.52 4.18
CA GLY A 37 -7.13 -14.43 2.75
C GLY A 37 -6.14 -15.11 1.79
N GLU A 38 -6.61 -15.41 0.57
CA GLU A 38 -5.76 -15.83 -0.54
C GLU A 38 -4.78 -14.72 -0.93
N LYS A 39 -3.61 -15.12 -1.44
CA LYS A 39 -2.44 -14.27 -1.75
C LYS A 39 -2.82 -12.85 -2.20
N VAL A 40 -2.74 -11.90 -1.27
CA VAL A 40 -2.72 -10.47 -1.57
C VAL A 40 -1.42 -10.16 -2.31
N TRP A 41 -1.54 -9.49 -3.46
CA TRP A 41 -0.39 -9.08 -4.26
C TRP A 41 0.50 -8.15 -3.43
N ALA A 42 1.83 -8.22 -3.61
CA ALA A 42 2.79 -7.43 -2.83
C ALA A 42 2.58 -5.91 -2.93
N ALA A 43 1.89 -5.45 -3.98
CA ALA A 43 1.32 -4.11 -4.11
C ALA A 43 -0.09 -4.24 -4.69
N GLU A 44 -1.10 -3.77 -3.95
CA GLU A 44 -2.46 -3.62 -4.45
C GLU A 44 -2.69 -2.16 -4.82
N HIS A 45 -3.09 -1.89 -6.06
CA HIS A 45 -3.50 -0.55 -6.47
C HIS A 45 -4.91 -0.28 -5.97
N VAL A 46 -5.03 0.55 -4.94
CA VAL A 46 -6.33 1.00 -4.45
C VAL A 46 -6.86 2.09 -5.39
N VAL A 47 -7.89 1.78 -6.16
CA VAL A 47 -8.56 2.74 -7.03
C VAL A 47 -9.40 3.70 -6.18
N GLY A 48 -9.30 5.01 -6.45
CA GLY A 48 -10.11 6.03 -5.79
C GLY A 48 -9.47 6.72 -4.58
N VAL A 49 -8.21 6.44 -4.26
CA VAL A 49 -7.46 7.14 -3.18
C VAL A 49 -7.40 8.65 -3.34
N ALA A 50 -7.58 9.16 -4.56
CA ALA A 50 -7.61 10.59 -4.87
C ALA A 50 -9.02 11.19 -4.86
N GLN A 51 -10.06 10.47 -4.43
CA GLN A 51 -11.41 11.03 -4.34
C GLN A 51 -11.44 12.20 -3.33
N GLY A 52 -11.90 13.37 -3.78
CA GLY A 52 -12.07 14.56 -2.95
C GLY A 52 -10.80 15.41 -2.73
N VAL A 53 -9.69 15.11 -3.43
CA VAL A 53 -8.52 16.00 -3.42
C VAL A 53 -8.82 17.31 -4.15
N ASP A 54 -8.02 18.36 -3.87
CA ASP A 54 -8.17 19.69 -4.46
C ASP A 54 -8.20 19.61 -6.00
N GLN A 55 -9.14 20.34 -6.62
CA GLN A 55 -9.34 20.35 -8.07
C GLN A 55 -8.06 20.72 -8.83
N ARG A 56 -7.20 21.58 -8.26
CA ARG A 56 -5.90 21.95 -8.86
C ARG A 56 -4.95 20.77 -9.00
N ILE A 57 -5.01 19.80 -8.07
CA ILE A 57 -4.20 18.58 -8.15
C ILE A 57 -4.71 17.72 -9.30
N ILE A 58 -6.03 17.58 -9.43
CA ILE A 58 -6.64 16.83 -10.53
C ILE A 58 -6.32 17.47 -11.89
N ASP A 59 -6.39 18.79 -11.97
CA ASP A 59 -6.12 19.52 -13.21
C ASP A 59 -4.64 19.40 -13.61
N GLY A 60 -3.71 19.57 -12.68
CA GLY A 60 -2.28 19.37 -12.95
C GLY A 60 -1.94 17.95 -13.42
N LEU A 61 -2.56 16.91 -12.82
CA LEU A 61 -2.39 15.52 -13.27
C LEU A 61 -2.90 15.32 -14.71
N ARG A 62 -4.01 15.96 -15.07
CA ARG A 62 -4.56 15.91 -16.44
C ARG A 62 -3.69 16.65 -17.43
N GLU A 63 -3.20 17.83 -17.08
CA GLU A 63 -2.27 18.60 -17.90
C GLU A 63 -1.00 17.79 -18.17
N ASN A 64 -0.44 17.15 -17.15
CA ASN A 64 0.75 16.32 -17.29
C ASN A 64 0.50 15.10 -18.20
N PHE A 65 -0.64 14.43 -18.05
CA PHE A 65 -1.02 13.33 -18.93
C PHE A 65 -1.23 13.79 -20.39
N ASN A 66 -1.89 14.93 -20.60
CA ASN A 66 -2.13 15.45 -21.93
C ASN A 66 -0.83 15.94 -22.60
N GLY A 67 0.07 16.58 -21.85
CA GLY A 67 1.34 17.08 -22.37
C GLY A 67 2.32 15.96 -22.71
N GLU A 68 2.45 14.95 -21.85
CA GLU A 68 3.55 13.98 -21.95
C GLU A 68 3.10 12.59 -22.45
N CYS A 69 1.85 12.20 -22.18
CA CYS A 69 1.39 10.83 -22.40
C CYS A 69 0.40 10.69 -23.56
N SER A 70 -0.13 11.81 -24.08
CA SER A 70 -1.10 11.79 -25.19
C SER A 70 -0.47 12.07 -26.56
N GLU A 71 0.79 12.50 -26.60
CA GLU A 71 1.58 12.58 -27.83
C GLU A 71 2.00 11.17 -28.27
N VAL A 72 1.15 10.54 -29.09
CA VAL A 72 1.43 9.24 -29.69
C VAL A 72 2.63 9.37 -30.65
N GLY A 73 3.83 8.98 -30.20
CA GLY A 73 4.95 8.80 -31.13
C GLY A 73 6.39 8.97 -30.63
N MET A 74 6.69 9.24 -29.35
CA MET A 74 8.09 9.52 -28.96
C MET A 74 8.98 8.28 -28.71
N TYR A 75 8.53 7.05 -29.01
CA TYR A 75 9.39 5.85 -28.98
C TYR A 75 8.99 4.79 -30.02
N LEU A 76 8.88 5.16 -31.29
CA LEU A 76 9.22 4.26 -32.40
C LEU A 76 10.47 4.79 -33.10
#